data_AF-A0A2T4CLP0-F1
#
_entry.id   AF-A0A2T4CLP0-F1
#
_cell.length_a   1.000
_cell.length_b   1.000
_cell.length_c   1.000
_cell.angle_alpha   90.00
_cell.angle_beta   90.00
_cell.angle_gamma   90.00
#
_symmetry.space_group_name_H-M   'P 1'
#
loop_
_entity.id
_entity.type
_entity.pdbx_description
1 polymer ?
#
loop_
_entity_poly.entity_id
_entity_poly.type
_entity_poly.pdbx_seq_one_letter_code
_entity_poly.pdbx_strand_id
1 'polypeptide(L)'
;DFQHIHLHEDGSPDAVSPYGGQALTAGTAQMQSFPVDEASKALFMENGLDVSVTNTWTIEFVDAETMAYELRRPGRIFRVHVDLSQPIDEPPPAWGYKGE
;
A
#
# COMPACT_ATOMS: atom_id res chain seq x y z
N ASP A 1 11.20 0.98 0.93
CA ASP A 1 10.04 0.79 1.81
C ASP A 1 8.78 1.22 1.08
N PHE A 2 7.65 0.58 1.40
CA PHE A 2 6.35 0.88 0.83
C PHE A 2 5.38 1.19 1.97
N GLN A 3 5.03 2.46 2.14
CA GLN A 3 4.24 2.95 3.26
C GLN A 3 3.00 3.68 2.75
N HIS A 4 1.92 3.55 3.48
CA HIS A 4 0.68 4.28 3.29
C HIS A 4 0.56 5.31 4.39
N ILE A 5 0.16 6.53 4.00
CA ILE A 5 -0.19 7.60 4.90
C ILE A 5 -1.64 7.93 4.61
N HIS A 6 -2.52 7.61 5.54
CA HIS A 6 -3.92 7.98 5.45
C HIS A 6 -4.13 9.19 6.34
N LEU A 7 -4.64 10.26 5.74
CA LEU A 7 -4.94 11.50 6.45
C LEU A 7 -6.46 11.67 6.50
N HIS A 8 -6.94 12.29 7.57
CA HIS A 8 -8.29 12.84 7.65
C HIS A 8 -8.38 14.11 6.80
N GLU A 9 -9.61 14.60 6.56
CA GLU A 9 -9.85 15.80 5.73
C GLU A 9 -9.16 17.06 6.29
N ASP A 10 -8.99 17.13 7.61
CA ASP A 10 -8.25 18.21 8.28
C ASP A 10 -6.71 18.07 8.20
N GLY A 11 -6.22 17.00 7.59
CA GLY A 11 -4.80 16.69 7.41
C GLY A 11 -4.14 15.99 8.60
N SER A 12 -4.87 15.70 9.68
CA SER A 12 -4.35 14.87 10.77
C SER A 12 -4.23 13.40 10.33
N PRO A 13 -3.21 12.66 10.80
CA PRO A 13 -3.04 11.26 10.42
C PRO A 13 -4.10 10.37 11.05
N ASP A 14 -4.55 9.36 10.29
CA ASP A 14 -5.32 8.24 10.83
C ASP A 14 -4.54 7.55 11.95
N ALA A 15 -5.25 7.01 12.95
CA ALA A 15 -4.64 6.33 14.10
C ALA A 15 -3.68 5.21 13.69
N VAL A 16 -3.91 4.62 12.51
CA VAL A 16 -3.06 3.62 11.90
C VAL A 16 -2.37 4.24 10.69
N SER A 17 -1.50 5.22 10.91
CA SER A 17 -0.62 5.79 9.89
C SER A 17 0.68 6.34 10.50
N PRO A 18 1.84 6.18 9.82
CA PRO A 18 2.04 5.40 8.60
C PRO A 18 2.01 3.89 8.85
N TYR A 19 1.68 3.11 7.81
CA TYR A 19 1.84 1.66 7.84
C TYR A 19 2.20 1.09 6.47
N GLY A 20 2.87 -0.05 6.46
CA GLY A 20 3.23 -0.72 5.24
C GLY A 20 4.24 -1.83 5.44
N GLY A 21 5.13 -1.98 4.47
CA GLY A 21 6.06 -3.09 4.41
C GLY A 21 7.40 -2.74 3.80
N GLN A 22 8.32 -3.67 3.95
CA GLN A 22 9.67 -3.59 3.43
C GLN A 22 9.96 -4.80 2.52
N ALA A 23 10.61 -4.55 1.39
CA ALA A 23 11.07 -5.62 0.53
C ALA A 23 12.18 -6.40 1.25
N LEU A 24 11.99 -7.70 1.45
CA LEU A 24 12.99 -8.57 2.07
C LEU A 24 13.97 -9.17 1.05
N THR A 25 13.56 -9.21 -0.21
CA THR A 25 14.36 -9.69 -1.33
C THR A 25 14.14 -8.78 -2.53
N ALA A 26 15.13 -8.76 -3.44
CA ALA A 26 14.94 -8.15 -4.75
C ALA A 26 13.77 -8.84 -5.47
N GLY A 27 12.89 -8.02 -6.05
CA GLY A 27 11.84 -8.46 -6.95
C GLY A 27 12.37 -8.68 -8.37
N THR A 28 11.46 -8.60 -9.33
CA THR A 28 11.77 -8.57 -10.76
C THR A 28 11.52 -7.17 -11.32
N ALA A 29 11.81 -6.97 -12.60
CA ALA A 29 11.42 -5.75 -13.29
C ALA A 29 9.88 -5.55 -13.36
N GLN A 30 9.10 -6.61 -13.13
CA GLN A 30 7.64 -6.59 -13.21
C GLN A 30 6.95 -6.69 -11.86
N MET A 31 7.61 -7.16 -10.79
CA MET A 31 6.94 -7.41 -9.52
C MET A 31 7.86 -7.14 -8.34
N GLN A 32 7.33 -6.45 -7.33
CA GLN A 32 7.95 -6.38 -6.01
C GLN A 32 6.89 -6.63 -4.92
N SER A 33 7.27 -7.40 -3.92
CA SER A 33 6.47 -7.63 -2.71
C SER A 33 7.10 -6.99 -1.49
N PHE A 34 6.25 -6.55 -0.58
CA PHE A 34 6.56 -5.84 0.65
C PHE A 34 5.77 -6.49 1.79
N PRO A 35 6.32 -7.52 2.45
CA PRO A 35 5.77 -8.01 3.71
C PRO A 35 5.71 -6.89 4.75
N VAL A 36 4.67 -6.91 5.58
CA VAL A 36 4.50 -5.92 6.65
C VAL A 36 5.72 -5.85 7.57
N ASP A 37 6.17 -4.62 7.83
CA ASP A 37 7.34 -4.36 8.67
C ASP A 37 6.98 -4.37 10.16
N GLU A 38 8.00 -4.42 11.02
CA GLU A 38 7.80 -4.55 12.47
C GLU A 38 7.11 -3.34 13.10
N ALA A 39 7.36 -2.13 12.60
CA ALA A 39 6.70 -0.92 13.09
C ALA A 39 5.19 -0.96 12.82
N SER A 40 4.81 -1.37 11.62
CA SER A 40 3.42 -1.54 11.20
C SER A 40 2.74 -2.68 11.95
N LYS A 41 3.44 -3.79 12.21
CA LYS A 41 2.90 -4.87 13.06
C LYS A 41 2.58 -4.37 14.47
N ALA A 42 3.50 -3.62 15.08
CA ALA A 42 3.27 -3.04 16.41
C ALA A 42 2.06 -2.10 16.40
N LEU A 43 1.96 -1.21 15.42
CA LEU A 43 0.84 -0.29 15.26
C LEU A 43 -0.49 -1.03 15.06
N PHE A 44 -0.51 -2.10 14.27
CA PHE A 44 -1.70 -2.93 14.07
C PHE A 44 -2.13 -3.63 15.36
N MET A 45 -1.19 -4.20 16.13
CA MET A 45 -1.52 -4.86 17.40
C MET A 45 -2.08 -3.86 18.42
N GLU A 46 -1.50 -2.67 18.52
CA GLU A 46 -1.99 -1.60 19.41
C GLU A 46 -3.43 -1.18 19.09
N ASN A 47 -3.81 -1.24 17.81
CA ASN A 47 -5.12 -0.82 17.32
C ASN A 47 -6.09 -2.00 17.06
N GLY A 48 -5.80 -3.21 17.56
CA GLY A 48 -6.70 -4.38 17.45
C GLY A 48 -6.87 -4.93 16.03
N LEU A 49 -5.85 -4.77 15.18
CA LEU A 49 -5.80 -5.19 13.78
C LEU A 49 -4.89 -6.41 13.58
N ASP A 50 -4.89 -7.36 14.50
CA ASP A 50 -3.98 -8.52 14.54
C ASP A 50 -3.88 -9.28 13.22
N VAL A 51 -5.00 -9.43 12.49
CA VAL A 51 -5.01 -10.12 11.19
C VAL A 51 -4.09 -9.45 10.15
N SER A 52 -3.81 -8.16 10.30
CA SER A 52 -2.98 -7.37 9.39
C SER A 52 -1.47 -7.57 9.59
N VAL A 53 -1.02 -8.21 10.68
CA VAL A 53 0.41 -8.48 10.94
C VAL A 53 1.03 -9.50 9.98
N THR A 54 0.21 -10.08 9.11
CA THR A 54 0.59 -11.02 8.05
C THR A 54 0.36 -10.45 6.65
N ASN A 55 0.01 -9.16 6.55
CA ASN A 55 -0.19 -8.49 5.26
C ASN A 55 1.10 -8.54 4.43
N THR A 56 0.93 -8.78 3.14
CA THR A 56 1.94 -8.54 2.11
C THR A 56 1.31 -7.68 1.03
N TRP A 57 1.95 -6.55 0.73
CA TRP A 57 1.59 -5.72 -0.41
C TRP A 57 2.45 -6.09 -1.61
N THR A 58 1.85 -6.13 -2.80
CA THR A 58 2.56 -6.42 -4.04
C THR A 58 2.16 -5.41 -5.11
N ILE A 59 3.16 -4.84 -5.78
CA ILE A 59 3.00 -4.11 -7.03
C ILE A 59 3.48 -5.03 -8.15
N GLU A 60 2.65 -5.21 -9.17
CA GLU A 60 2.95 -6.06 -10.32
C GLU A 60 2.50 -5.41 -11.63
N PHE A 61 3.38 -5.32 -12.63
CA PHE A 61 3.00 -5.07 -14.01
C PHE A 61 2.65 -6.41 -14.66
N VAL A 62 1.34 -6.68 -14.78
CA VAL A 62 0.82 -7.94 -15.35
C VAL A 62 1.20 -8.03 -16.83
N ASP A 63 1.13 -6.88 -17.51
CA ASP A 63 1.59 -6.65 -18.87
C ASP A 63 1.94 -5.17 -19.05
N ALA A 64 2.11 -4.72 -20.31
CA ALA A 64 2.48 -3.35 -20.63
C ALA A 64 1.38 -2.32 -20.36
N GLU A 65 0.12 -2.76 -20.25
CA GLU A 65 -1.06 -1.89 -20.14
C GLU A 65 -1.79 -2.08 -18.81
N THR A 66 -1.36 -3.03 -17.96
CA THR A 66 -2.03 -3.35 -16.70
C THR A 66 -1.07 -3.41 -15.53
N MET A 67 -1.26 -2.51 -14.55
CA MET A 67 -0.63 -2.63 -13.23
C MET A 67 -1.62 -3.22 -12.23
N ALA A 68 -1.17 -4.16 -11.41
CA ALA A 68 -1.90 -4.67 -10.27
C ALA A 68 -1.29 -4.19 -8.95
N TYR A 69 -2.17 -3.76 -8.04
CA TYR A 69 -1.90 -3.61 -6.62
C TYR A 69 -2.63 -4.73 -5.88
N GLU A 70 -1.89 -5.52 -5.10
CA GLU A 70 -2.45 -6.59 -4.27
C GLU A 70 -2.11 -6.38 -2.79
N LEU A 71 -3.08 -6.65 -1.93
CA LEU A 71 -2.91 -6.94 -0.52
C LEU A 71 -3.32 -8.40 -0.26
N ARG A 72 -2.39 -9.21 0.24
CA ARG A 72 -2.62 -10.61 0.58
C ARG A 72 -2.33 -10.88 2.05
N ARG A 73 -3.17 -11.72 2.66
CA ARG A 73 -2.94 -12.41 3.94
C ARG A 73 -3.77 -13.70 4.00
N PRO A 74 -3.57 -14.61 4.96
CA PRO A 74 -4.41 -15.80 5.09
C PRO A 74 -5.91 -15.45 5.12
N GLY A 75 -6.69 -16.09 4.24
CA GLY A 75 -8.13 -15.88 4.15
C GLY A 75 -8.58 -14.57 3.48
N ARG A 76 -7.67 -13.72 2.98
CA ARG A 76 -8.02 -12.50 2.24
C ARG A 76 -7.01 -12.17 1.14
N ILE A 77 -7.54 -12.01 -0.07
CA ILE A 77 -6.84 -11.38 -1.19
C ILE A 77 -7.70 -10.19 -1.63
N PHE A 78 -7.10 -9.01 -1.64
CA PHE A 78 -7.64 -7.81 -2.25
C PHE A 78 -6.72 -7.44 -3.40
N ARG A 79 -7.24 -7.35 -4.62
CA ARG A 79 -6.43 -7.04 -5.80
C ARG A 79 -7.18 -6.06 -6.70
N VAL A 80 -6.50 -5.00 -7.08
CA VAL A 80 -6.98 -3.97 -8.01
C VAL A 80 -6.11 -4.02 -9.25
N HIS A 81 -6.72 -3.96 -10.42
CA HIS A 81 -6.04 -3.74 -11.69
C HIS A 81 -6.29 -2.31 -12.15
N VAL A 82 -5.24 -1.64 -12.58
CA VAL A 82 -5.25 -0.29 -13.13
C VAL A 82 -4.93 -0.40 -14.61
N ASP A 83 -5.86 0.05 -15.45
CA ASP A 83 -5.69 0.18 -16.90
C ASP A 83 -4.78 1.39 -17.18
N LEU A 84 -3.58 1.12 -17.69
CA LEU A 84 -2.57 2.11 -18.05
C LEU A 84 -2.73 2.62 -19.49
N SER A 85 -3.63 2.03 -20.30
CA SER A 85 -3.90 2.47 -21.67
C SER A 85 -4.77 3.74 -21.73
N GLN A 86 -5.43 4.09 -20.61
CA GLN A 86 -6.35 5.21 -20.50
C GLN A 86 -5.83 6.23 -19.48
N PRO A 87 -5.01 7.22 -19.90
CA PRO A 87 -4.58 8.27 -19.00
C PRO A 87 -5.78 9.10 -18.54
N ILE A 88 -5.76 9.54 -17.28
CA ILE A 88 -6.73 10.45 -16.68
C ILE A 88 -6.08 11.79 -16.37
N ASP A 89 -6.90 12.83 -16.23
CA ASP A 89 -6.43 14.10 -15.68
C ASP A 89 -5.91 13.91 -14.25
N GLU A 90 -4.86 14.63 -13.90
CA GLU A 90 -4.27 14.57 -12.56
C GLU A 90 -5.33 14.95 -11.50
N PRO A 91 -5.57 14.10 -10.48
CA PRO A 91 -6.55 14.41 -9.45
C PRO A 91 -6.04 15.56 -8.56
N PRO A 92 -6.94 16.25 -7.82
CA PRO A 92 -6.52 17.18 -6.79
C PRO A 92 -5.53 16.54 -5.81
N PRO A 93 -4.63 17.33 -5.21
CA PRO A 93 -3.71 16.82 -4.20
C PRO A 93 -4.43 16.06 -3.08
N ALA A 94 -3.80 14.99 -2.59
CA ALA A 94 -4.27 14.28 -1.41
C ALA A 94 -4.42 15.26 -0.22
N TRP A 95 -5.37 15.01 0.68
CA TRP A 95 -5.53 15.81 1.90
C TRP A 95 -4.20 15.94 2.64
N GLY A 96 -3.90 17.14 3.15
CA GLY A 96 -2.65 17.40 3.87
C GLY A 96 -1.37 17.40 3.02
N TYR A 97 -1.41 17.06 1.73
CA TYR A 97 -0.27 17.20 0.83
C TYR A 97 0.05 18.68 0.63
N LYS A 98 1.21 19.10 1.15
CA LYS A 98 1.81 20.40 0.85
C LYS A 98 2.92 20.09 -0.14
N GLY A 99 2.66 20.30 -1.43
CA GLY A 99 3.66 20.08 -2.47
C GLY A 99 4.97 20.77 -2.10
N GLU A 100 6.08 20.06 -2.24
CA GLU A 100 7.43 20.64 -2.21
C GLU A 100 7.77 21.23 -3.58
#